data_AF-A0A194VDH2-F1
#
_entry.id   AF-A0A194VDH2-F1
#
_cell.length_a   1.000
_cell.length_b   1.000
_cell.length_c   1.000
_cell.angle_alpha   90.00
_cell.angle_beta   90.00
_cell.angle_gamma   90.00
#
_symmetry.space_group_name_H-M   'P 1'
#
loop_
_entity.id
_entity.type
_entity.pdbx_description
1 polymer ?
#
loop_
_entity_poly.entity_id
_entity_poly.type
_entity_poly.pdbx_seq_one_letter_code
_entity_poly.pdbx_strand_id
1 'polypeptide(L)'
;MHTSHQFRSLALAPILHRLRLRHVRTILPPLLTSPSRPSLLDLIHRSIFLTHTTVVSRQLARSLTAIRLSRRLAVRPPPEALVQRSVLPPECMPGHERVAPALVAKKRAVEREQVRDGLRRWVGSVFERRWREKVEGRRRWEESRGVGRVWRLRRFWEGVGRGEVRAS
;
A
#
# COMPACT_ATOMS: atom_id res chain seq x y z
N MET A 1 -51.10 30.92 13.62
CA MET A 1 -51.02 29.62 12.91
C MET A 1 -52.39 28.93 12.86
N HIS A 2 -53.35 29.46 12.08
CA HIS A 2 -54.72 28.89 11.97
C HIS A 2 -54.90 27.91 10.81
N THR A 3 -53.92 27.80 9.92
CA THR A 3 -53.99 27.01 8.69
C THR A 3 -54.05 25.50 8.95
N SER A 4 -53.35 25.01 9.97
CA SER A 4 -53.27 23.57 10.27
C SER A 4 -54.61 22.97 10.74
N HIS A 5 -55.40 23.68 11.54
CA HIS A 5 -56.68 23.18 12.06
C HIS A 5 -57.77 23.10 10.98
N GLN A 6 -57.85 24.11 10.11
CA GLN A 6 -58.77 24.10 8.97
C GLN A 6 -58.37 23.03 7.95
N PHE A 7 -57.08 22.88 7.62
CA PHE A 7 -56.63 21.79 6.75
C PHE A 7 -56.86 20.40 7.36
N ARG A 8 -56.73 20.25 8.68
CA ARG A 8 -57.04 18.99 9.38
C ARG A 8 -58.55 18.69 9.35
N SER A 9 -59.40 19.70 9.55
CA SER A 9 -60.86 19.59 9.41
C SER A 9 -61.27 19.20 7.98
N LEU A 10 -60.71 19.86 6.97
CA LEU A 10 -60.93 19.54 5.56
C LEU A 10 -60.38 18.16 5.17
N ALA A 11 -59.22 17.76 5.71
CA ALA A 11 -58.65 16.44 5.45
C ALA A 11 -59.52 15.30 6.02
N LEU A 12 -60.27 15.57 7.09
CA LEU A 12 -61.23 14.66 7.71
C LEU A 12 -62.66 14.85 7.19
N ALA A 13 -62.90 15.80 6.30
CA ALA A 13 -64.23 16.03 5.72
C ALA A 13 -64.69 14.76 4.98
N PRO A 14 -65.93 14.30 5.20
CA PRO A 14 -66.38 12.97 4.77
C PRO A 14 -66.36 12.80 3.25
N ILE A 15 -66.63 13.88 2.50
CA ILE A 15 -66.63 13.88 1.04
C ILE A 15 -65.20 13.72 0.49
N LEU A 16 -64.25 14.52 1.00
CA LEU A 16 -62.84 14.41 0.59
C LEU A 16 -62.22 13.08 1.01
N HIS A 17 -62.59 12.57 2.18
CA HIS A 17 -62.18 11.25 2.64
C HIS A 17 -62.67 10.14 1.69
N ARG A 18 -63.95 10.17 1.27
CA ARG A 18 -64.51 9.22 0.29
C ARG A 18 -63.80 9.28 -1.06
N LEU A 19 -63.49 10.47 -1.57
CA LEU A 19 -62.78 10.63 -2.84
C LEU A 19 -61.33 10.10 -2.75
N ARG A 20 -60.62 10.39 -1.65
CA ARG A 20 -59.29 9.84 -1.39
C ARG A 20 -59.31 8.31 -1.30
N LEU A 21 -60.28 7.73 -0.61
CA LEU A 21 -60.42 6.27 -0.54
C LEU A 21 -60.67 5.66 -1.93
N ARG A 22 -61.54 6.27 -2.76
CA ARG A 22 -61.75 5.82 -4.14
C ARG A 22 -60.46 5.88 -4.96
N HIS A 23 -59.73 6.99 -4.88
CA HIS A 23 -58.48 7.18 -5.60
C HIS A 23 -57.38 6.20 -5.16
N VAL A 24 -57.22 5.98 -3.85
CA VAL A 24 -56.29 4.99 -3.31
C VAL A 24 -56.68 3.58 -3.74
N ARG A 25 -57.99 3.24 -3.72
CA ARG A 25 -58.47 1.94 -4.22
C ARG A 25 -58.14 1.71 -5.69
N THR A 26 -58.11 2.76 -6.51
CA THR A 26 -57.72 2.64 -7.93
C THR A 26 -56.21 2.53 -8.15
N ILE A 27 -55.40 3.18 -7.31
CA ILE A 27 -53.94 3.29 -7.53
C ILE A 27 -53.13 2.23 -6.79
N LEU A 28 -53.57 1.84 -5.59
CA LEU A 28 -52.81 0.95 -4.72
C LEU A 28 -52.61 -0.46 -5.31
N PRO A 29 -53.64 -1.14 -5.87
CA PRO A 29 -53.49 -2.51 -6.37
C PRO A 29 -52.37 -2.70 -7.41
N PRO A 30 -52.26 -1.89 -8.50
CA PRO A 30 -51.19 -2.07 -9.47
C PRO A 30 -49.80 -1.80 -8.89
N LEU A 31 -49.67 -0.89 -7.91
CA LEU A 31 -48.39 -0.62 -7.24
C LEU A 31 -47.94 -1.77 -6.34
N LEU A 32 -48.88 -2.45 -5.67
CA LEU A 32 -48.57 -3.59 -4.80
C LEU A 32 -48.23 -4.85 -5.58
N THR A 33 -48.81 -5.03 -6.78
CA THR A 33 -48.63 -6.18 -7.67
C THR A 33 -47.54 -5.95 -8.74
N SER A 34 -46.99 -4.74 -8.84
CA SER A 34 -45.95 -4.41 -9.82
C SER A 34 -44.71 -5.31 -9.67
N PRO A 35 -44.15 -5.85 -10.77
CA PRO A 35 -42.92 -6.66 -10.73
C PRO A 35 -41.68 -5.85 -10.33
N SER A 36 -41.76 -4.51 -10.35
CA SER A 36 -40.69 -3.64 -9.85
C SER A 36 -40.58 -3.64 -8.32
N ARG A 37 -41.59 -4.18 -7.61
CA ARG A 37 -41.60 -4.23 -6.15
C ARG A 37 -40.72 -5.39 -5.67
N PRO A 38 -39.69 -5.14 -4.86
CA PRO A 38 -38.84 -6.21 -4.33
C PRO A 38 -39.64 -7.13 -3.42
N SER A 39 -39.31 -8.42 -3.44
CA SER A 39 -39.92 -9.40 -2.54
C SER A 39 -39.49 -9.16 -1.09
N LEU A 40 -40.24 -9.71 -0.12
CA LEU A 40 -39.84 -9.65 1.29
C LEU A 40 -38.46 -10.29 1.52
N LEU A 41 -38.19 -11.40 0.83
CA LEU A 41 -36.91 -12.09 0.87
C LEU A 41 -35.79 -11.19 0.35
N ASP A 42 -36.00 -10.47 -0.76
CA ASP A 42 -35.03 -9.49 -1.27
C ASP A 42 -34.76 -8.38 -0.26
N LEU A 43 -35.80 -7.89 0.42
CA LEU A 43 -35.65 -6.86 1.45
C LEU A 43 -34.87 -7.36 2.67
N ILE A 44 -35.05 -8.63 3.06
CA ILE A 44 -34.28 -9.29 4.12
C ILE A 44 -32.81 -9.44 3.68
N HIS A 45 -32.56 -9.93 2.47
CA HIS A 45 -31.19 -10.08 1.94
C HIS A 45 -30.47 -8.74 1.82
N ARG A 46 -31.18 -7.67 1.45
CA ARG A 46 -30.64 -6.31 1.40
C ARG A 46 -30.51 -5.66 2.78
N SER A 47 -30.85 -6.36 3.86
CA SER A 47 -30.85 -5.85 5.24
C SER A 47 -31.75 -4.63 5.47
N ILE A 48 -32.75 -4.42 4.60
CA ILE A 48 -33.75 -3.34 4.72
C ILE A 48 -34.86 -3.76 5.69
N PHE A 49 -35.38 -4.96 5.52
CA PHE A 49 -36.32 -5.55 6.47
C PHE A 49 -35.55 -6.35 7.51
N LEU A 50 -35.73 -6.00 8.79
CA LEU A 50 -35.07 -6.68 9.90
C LEU A 50 -36.09 -7.55 10.63
N THR A 51 -35.84 -8.85 10.63
CA THR A 51 -36.55 -9.77 11.51
C THR A 51 -36.07 -9.61 12.95
N HIS A 52 -36.88 -10.03 13.92
CA HIS A 52 -36.47 -10.02 15.33
C HIS A 52 -35.12 -10.72 15.56
N THR A 53 -34.88 -11.85 14.88
CA THR A 53 -33.61 -12.58 14.96
C THR A 53 -32.43 -11.78 14.43
N THR A 54 -32.60 -11.04 13.33
CA THR A 54 -31.53 -10.16 12.80
C THR A 54 -31.24 -8.97 13.73
N VAL A 55 -32.24 -8.46 14.43
CA VAL A 55 -32.05 -7.38 15.42
C VAL A 55 -31.23 -7.89 16.60
N VAL A 56 -31.64 -9.02 17.19
CA VAL A 56 -30.94 -9.64 18.32
C VAL A 56 -29.53 -10.06 17.92
N SER A 57 -29.35 -10.68 16.75
CA SER A 57 -28.02 -11.11 16.28
C SER A 57 -27.07 -9.92 16.08
N ARG A 58 -27.56 -8.78 15.57
CA ARG A 58 -26.77 -7.55 15.45
C ARG A 58 -26.35 -7.00 16.81
N GLN A 59 -27.24 -7.02 17.80
CA GLN A 59 -26.92 -6.55 19.15
C GLN A 59 -25.82 -7.43 19.77
N LEU A 60 -25.95 -8.76 19.66
CA LEU A 60 -24.94 -9.70 20.10
C LEU A 60 -23.61 -9.56 19.35
N ALA A 61 -23.65 -9.39 18.03
CA ALA A 61 -22.45 -9.17 17.23
C ALA A 61 -21.70 -7.90 17.66
N ARG A 62 -22.43 -6.81 17.94
CA ARG A 62 -21.85 -5.56 18.46
C ARG A 62 -21.23 -5.75 19.84
N SER A 63 -21.92 -6.42 20.77
CA SER A 63 -21.40 -6.64 22.12
C SER A 63 -20.14 -7.51 22.09
N LEU A 64 -20.13 -8.57 21.30
CA LEU A 64 -18.95 -9.42 21.12
C LEU A 64 -17.79 -8.67 20.47
N THR A 65 -18.07 -7.82 19.47
CA THR A 65 -17.04 -6.98 18.84
C THR A 65 -16.46 -5.98 19.83
N ALA A 66 -17.30 -5.36 20.66
CA ALA A 66 -16.87 -4.44 21.71
C ALA A 66 -15.98 -5.15 22.75
N ILE A 67 -16.37 -6.34 23.21
CA ILE A 67 -15.55 -7.15 24.14
C ILE A 67 -14.21 -7.55 23.50
N ARG A 68 -14.21 -7.93 22.22
CA ARG A 68 -12.97 -8.26 21.51
C ARG A 68 -12.06 -7.04 21.39
N LEU A 69 -12.61 -5.89 21.04
CA LEU A 69 -11.86 -4.64 20.92
C LEU A 69 -11.30 -4.19 22.26
N SER A 70 -12.08 -4.22 23.35
CA SER A 70 -11.60 -3.82 24.67
C SER A 70 -10.40 -4.66 25.11
N ARG A 71 -10.47 -5.99 24.92
CA ARG A 71 -9.34 -6.91 25.19
C ARG A 71 -8.12 -6.62 24.32
N ARG A 72 -8.31 -6.38 23.01
CA ARG A 72 -7.20 -6.11 22.08
C ARG A 72 -6.55 -4.75 22.32
N LEU A 73 -7.32 -3.74 22.70
CA LEU A 73 -6.82 -2.42 23.03
C LEU A 73 -6.05 -2.41 24.35
N ALA A 74 -6.46 -3.20 25.34
CA ALA A 74 -5.72 -3.35 26.59
C ALA A 74 -4.32 -3.96 26.39
N VAL A 75 -4.16 -4.86 25.42
CA VAL A 75 -2.87 -5.50 25.07
C VAL A 75 -2.19 -4.78 23.89
N ARG A 76 -2.60 -3.55 23.58
CA ARG A 76 -2.04 -2.82 22.43
C ARG A 76 -0.54 -2.54 22.68
N PRO A 77 0.35 -3.00 21.80
CA PRO A 77 1.77 -2.71 21.95
C PRO A 77 2.02 -1.21 21.76
N PRO A 78 2.99 -0.64 22.49
CA PRO A 78 3.37 0.76 22.33
C PRO A 78 4.10 0.96 20.98
N PRO A 79 4.11 2.18 20.42
CA PRO A 79 4.66 2.44 19.09
C PRO A 79 6.14 2.09 18.95
N GLU A 80 6.92 2.20 20.03
CA GLU A 80 8.34 1.84 20.08
C GLU A 80 8.54 0.34 19.81
N ALA A 81 7.68 -0.50 20.37
CA ALA A 81 7.71 -1.94 20.13
C ALA A 81 7.39 -2.28 18.66
N LEU A 82 6.60 -1.45 17.97
CA LEU A 82 6.33 -1.61 16.53
C LEU A 82 7.53 -1.22 15.67
N VAL A 83 8.29 -0.20 16.09
CA VAL A 83 9.54 0.19 15.44
C VAL A 83 10.61 -0.88 15.61
N GLN A 84 10.76 -1.43 16.82
CA GLN A 84 11.69 -2.53 17.10
C GLN A 84 11.39 -3.78 16.25
N ARG A 85 10.11 -4.04 15.98
CA ARG A 85 9.67 -5.14 15.10
C ARG A 85 9.69 -4.78 13.62
N SER A 86 10.20 -3.61 13.24
CA SER A 86 10.25 -3.10 11.86
C SER A 86 8.89 -2.98 11.17
N VAL A 87 7.79 -2.94 11.94
CA VAL A 87 6.43 -2.75 11.42
C VAL A 87 6.15 -1.27 11.14
N LEU A 88 6.55 -0.41 12.08
CA LEU A 88 6.44 1.04 11.94
C LEU A 88 7.81 1.66 11.62
N PRO A 89 7.92 2.48 10.58
CA PRO A 89 9.08 3.35 10.33
C PRO A 89 9.37 4.24 11.56
N PRO A 90 10.62 4.35 12.05
CA PRO A 90 10.95 5.25 13.17
C PRO A 90 10.58 6.72 12.89
N GLU A 91 10.60 7.13 11.63
CA GLU A 91 10.24 8.47 11.15
C GLU A 91 8.73 8.76 11.26
N CYS A 92 7.90 7.75 11.56
CA CYS A 92 6.46 7.90 11.79
C CYS A 92 6.07 7.89 13.26
N MET A 93 7.04 7.72 14.17
CA MET A 93 6.75 7.64 15.59
C MET A 93 6.26 9.01 16.11
N PRO A 94 5.15 9.08 16.86
CA PRO A 94 4.71 10.30 17.51
C PRO A 94 5.79 10.84 18.45
N GLY A 95 6.32 12.04 18.18
CA GLY A 95 7.39 12.67 18.99
C GLY A 95 8.77 12.68 18.36
N HIS A 96 9.01 11.90 17.29
CA HIS A 96 10.23 11.95 16.47
C HIS A 96 10.06 12.85 15.23
N GLU A 97 11.11 12.94 14.38
CA GLU A 97 11.08 13.62 13.08
C GLU A 97 9.80 13.26 12.32
N ARG A 98 8.88 14.23 12.17
CA ARG A 98 7.54 13.96 11.67
C ARG A 98 7.53 13.88 10.15
N VAL A 99 7.83 12.70 9.62
CA VAL A 99 7.52 12.41 8.21
C VAL A 99 6.10 11.88 8.16
N ALA A 100 5.24 12.56 7.42
CA ALA A 100 3.86 12.08 7.22
C ALA A 100 3.91 10.65 6.65
N PRO A 101 3.07 9.70 7.13
CA PRO A 101 3.12 8.30 6.67
C PRO A 101 3.04 8.14 5.14
N ALA A 102 2.29 9.02 4.48
CA ALA A 102 2.16 9.05 3.02
C ALA A 102 3.47 9.38 2.27
N LEU A 103 4.44 10.02 2.92
CA LEU A 103 5.70 10.46 2.31
C LEU A 103 6.89 9.56 2.63
N VAL A 104 6.76 8.63 3.58
CA VAL A 104 7.86 7.78 4.05
C VAL A 104 8.49 6.97 2.92
N ALA A 105 7.65 6.39 2.06
CA ALA A 105 8.13 5.62 0.92
C ALA A 105 8.98 6.47 -0.03
N LYS A 106 8.57 7.73 -0.26
CA LYS A 106 9.32 8.68 -1.10
C LYS A 106 10.63 9.09 -0.44
N LYS A 107 10.61 9.46 0.85
CA LYS A 107 11.83 9.80 1.62
C LYS A 107 12.84 8.66 1.56
N ARG A 108 12.41 7.44 1.88
CA ARG A 108 13.27 6.25 1.86
C ARG A 108 13.78 5.90 0.46
N ALA A 109 12.98 6.12 -0.59
CA ALA A 109 13.44 5.92 -1.96
C ALA A 109 14.57 6.89 -2.31
N VAL A 110 14.42 8.16 -1.94
CA VAL A 110 15.45 9.19 -2.13
C VAL A 110 16.70 8.87 -1.30
N GLU A 111 16.56 8.47 -0.04
CA GLU A 111 17.71 8.09 0.79
C GLU A 111 18.46 6.88 0.23
N ARG A 112 17.73 5.86 -0.24
CA ARG A 112 18.34 4.69 -0.91
C ARG A 112 19.09 5.09 -2.17
N GLU A 113 18.54 6.02 -2.95
CA GLU A 113 19.19 6.58 -4.14
C GLU A 113 20.50 7.28 -3.77
N GLN A 114 20.46 8.16 -2.76
CA GLN A 114 21.64 8.89 -2.28
C GLN A 114 22.73 7.94 -1.77
N VAL A 115 22.36 6.90 -1.01
CA VAL A 115 23.31 5.88 -0.55
C VAL A 115 23.91 5.13 -1.72
N ARG A 116 23.10 4.77 -2.72
CA ARG A 116 23.58 4.09 -3.92
C ARG A 116 24.57 4.95 -4.70
N ASP A 117 24.26 6.23 -4.88
CA ASP A 117 25.12 7.17 -5.59
C ASP A 117 26.42 7.44 -4.82
N GLY A 118 26.34 7.56 -3.50
CA GLY A 118 27.51 7.65 -2.62
C GLY A 118 28.41 6.43 -2.74
N LEU A 119 27.84 5.23 -2.71
CA LEU A 119 28.58 3.98 -2.90
C LEU A 119 29.22 3.89 -4.29
N ARG A 120 28.52 4.29 -5.37
CA ARG A 120 29.09 4.32 -6.72
C ARG A 120 30.32 5.23 -6.79
N ARG A 121 30.25 6.42 -6.20
CA ARG A 121 31.39 7.37 -6.15
C ARG A 121 32.54 6.84 -5.29
N TRP A 122 32.23 6.21 -4.16
CA TRP A 122 33.25 5.62 -3.29
C TRP A 122 33.96 4.44 -3.97
N VAL A 123 33.21 3.54 -4.59
CA VAL A 123 33.78 2.44 -5.37
C VAL A 123 34.65 3.03 -6.49
N GLY A 124 34.13 3.94 -7.32
CA GLY A 124 34.92 4.56 -8.38
C GLY A 124 36.24 5.16 -7.87
N SER A 125 36.21 5.98 -6.82
CA SER A 125 37.41 6.68 -6.36
C SER A 125 38.39 5.82 -5.56
N VAL A 126 37.90 5.05 -4.58
CA VAL A 126 38.75 4.27 -3.66
C VAL A 126 39.15 2.93 -4.28
N PHE A 127 38.22 2.27 -4.97
CA PHE A 127 38.54 1.01 -5.66
C PHE A 127 39.49 1.26 -6.82
N GLU A 128 39.25 2.25 -7.69
CA GLU A 128 40.17 2.50 -8.81
C GLU A 128 41.57 2.91 -8.35
N ARG A 129 41.69 3.75 -7.31
CA ARG A 129 43.01 4.12 -6.76
C ARG A 129 43.73 2.89 -6.21
N ARG A 130 43.05 2.09 -5.39
CA ARG A 130 43.64 0.86 -4.82
C ARG A 130 43.95 -0.18 -5.89
N TRP A 131 43.14 -0.28 -6.94
CA TRP A 131 43.37 -1.19 -8.06
C TRP A 131 44.54 -0.74 -8.92
N ARG A 132 44.65 0.56 -9.18
CA ARG A 132 45.81 1.15 -9.87
C ARG A 132 47.10 0.91 -9.10
N GLU A 133 47.11 1.16 -7.79
CA GLU A 133 48.26 0.86 -6.93
C GLU A 133 48.61 -0.64 -6.92
N LYS A 134 47.61 -1.53 -6.92
CA LYS A 134 47.84 -2.98 -6.97
C LYS A 134 48.36 -3.46 -8.33
N VAL A 135 47.83 -2.90 -9.42
CA VAL A 135 48.29 -3.18 -10.80
C VAL A 135 49.69 -2.63 -11.01
N GLU A 136 49.97 -1.40 -10.57
CA GLU A 136 51.33 -0.84 -10.61
C GLU A 136 52.29 -1.62 -9.74
N GLY A 137 51.90 -2.02 -8.53
CA GLY A 137 52.72 -2.85 -7.65
C GLY A 137 53.02 -4.21 -8.29
N ARG A 138 52.03 -4.84 -8.93
CA ARG A 138 52.23 -6.10 -9.67
C ARG A 138 53.14 -5.91 -10.88
N ARG A 139 52.95 -4.84 -11.64
CA ARG A 139 53.79 -4.50 -12.80
C ARG A 139 55.24 -4.26 -12.37
N ARG A 140 55.47 -3.47 -11.32
CA ARG A 140 56.82 -3.23 -10.75
C ARG A 140 57.45 -4.54 -10.25
N TRP A 141 56.67 -5.44 -9.64
CA TRP A 141 57.14 -6.75 -9.21
C TRP A 141 57.51 -7.67 -10.39
N GLU A 142 56.70 -7.68 -11.46
CA GLU A 142 56.98 -8.40 -12.71
C GLU A 142 58.21 -7.85 -13.44
N GLU A 143 58.40 -6.52 -13.42
CA GLU A 143 59.58 -5.84 -13.97
C GLU A 143 60.85 -6.17 -13.16
N SER A 144 60.80 -6.12 -11.83
CA SER A 144 61.91 -6.49 -10.94
C SER A 144 62.31 -7.97 -11.05
N ARG A 145 61.35 -8.87 -11.28
CA ARG A 145 61.61 -10.30 -11.54
C ARG A 145 61.92 -10.62 -13.01
N GLY A 146 61.90 -9.62 -13.90
CA GLY A 146 62.23 -9.79 -15.32
C GLY A 146 61.21 -10.56 -16.15
N VAL A 147 60.01 -10.83 -15.63
CA VAL A 147 58.96 -11.64 -16.29
C VAL A 147 58.54 -11.01 -17.62
N GLY A 148 58.44 -9.69 -17.70
CA GLY A 148 58.12 -8.97 -18.94
C GLY A 148 59.21 -9.01 -20.02
N ARG A 149 60.45 -9.39 -19.68
CA ARG A 149 61.52 -9.66 -20.67
C ARG A 149 61.41 -11.07 -21.21
N VAL A 150 61.15 -12.06 -20.35
CA VAL A 150 60.90 -13.46 -20.74
C VAL A 150 59.65 -13.57 -21.62
N TRP A 151 58.57 -12.86 -21.27
CA TRP A 151 57.35 -12.83 -22.08
C TRP A 151 57.56 -12.17 -23.44
N ARG A 152 58.36 -11.09 -23.53
CA ARG A 152 58.73 -10.46 -24.80
C ARG A 152 59.58 -11.36 -25.68
N LEU A 153 60.55 -12.07 -25.09
CA LEU A 153 61.35 -13.09 -25.78
C LEU A 153 60.48 -14.23 -26.33
N ARG A 154 59.57 -14.76 -25.50
CA ARG A 154 58.64 -15.81 -25.93
C ARG A 154 57.74 -15.34 -27.08
N ARG A 155 57.18 -14.13 -26.97
CA ARG A 155 56.30 -13.55 -28.01
C ARG A 155 57.06 -13.24 -29.30
N PHE A 156 58.32 -12.81 -29.18
CA PHE A 156 59.23 -12.62 -30.31
C PHE A 156 59.48 -13.95 -31.04
N TRP A 157 59.82 -15.02 -30.32
CA TRP A 157 60.02 -16.35 -30.91
C TRP A 157 58.73 -16.94 -31.49
N GLU A 158 57.56 -16.72 -30.87
CA GLU A 158 56.26 -17.09 -31.43
C GLU A 158 55.95 -16.32 -32.74
N GLY A 159 56.36 -15.05 -32.85
CA GLY A 159 56.22 -14.24 -34.07
C GLY A 159 57.21 -14.62 -35.19
N VAL A 160 58.44 -14.99 -34.84
CA VAL A 160 59.41 -15.58 -35.78
C VAL A 160 58.88 -16.91 -36.34
N GLY A 161 58.28 -17.75 -35.49
CA GLY A 161 57.65 -19.01 -35.92
C GLY A 161 56.43 -18.82 -36.82
N ARG A 162 55.74 -17.68 -36.74
CA ARG A 162 54.63 -17.29 -37.63
C ARG A 162 55.09 -16.54 -38.89
N GLY A 163 56.38 -16.21 -39.00
CA GLY A 163 56.95 -15.50 -40.15
C GLY A 163 56.67 -13.99 -40.19
N GLU A 164 56.09 -13.42 -39.13
CA GLU A 164 55.72 -12.00 -39.06
C GLU A 164 56.93 -11.09 -38.75
N VAL A 165 58.02 -11.64 -38.22
CA VAL A 165 59.22 -10.90 -37.82
C VAL A 165 60.47 -11.60 -38.37
N ARG A 166 61.31 -10.88 -39.12
CA ARG A 166 62.62 -11.39 -39.55
C ARG A 166 63.64 -11.19 -38.43
N ALA A 167 64.16 -12.30 -37.89
CA ALA A 167 65.33 -12.25 -37.03
C ALA A 167 66.53 -11.81 -37.88
N SER A 168 67.12 -10.67 -37.53
CA SER A 168 68.38 -10.18 -38.12
C SER A 168 69.56 -10.81 -37.42
#